data_AF-A0A293LT78-F1
#
_entry.id   AF-A0A293LT78-F1
#
_cell.length_a   1.000
_cell.length_b   1.000
_cell.length_c   1.000
_cell.angle_alpha   90.00
_cell.angle_beta   90.00
_cell.angle_gamma   90.00
#
_symmetry.space_group_name_H-M   'P 1'
#
loop_
_entity.id
_entity.type
_entity.pdbx_description
1 polymer ?
#
loop_
_entity_poly.entity_id
_entity_poly.type
_entity_poly.pdbx_seq_one_letter_code
_entity_poly.pdbx_strand_id
1 'polypeptide(L)'
;MTAPQDDVSSADWGNNLSMCETGDAVHAVCPSSRRIQSLTGQWYARQELRSVSTMAAKRMSYSAQFKRKVILYAEENRNHHAAEEFGVGRTCVIRWRKQQNEIFGCAPARKKFTGPKNGRHPQLEDKVAEYVRTQRQNAHAVTADAIQENANQVARRMGIPRH
;
A
#
# COMPACT_ATOMS: atom_id res chain seq x y z
N MET A 1 -39.91 39.71 8.09
CA MET A 1 -39.79 38.47 8.88
C MET A 1 -38.72 38.70 9.91
N THR A 2 -39.14 38.76 11.16
CA THR A 2 -38.36 39.12 12.36
C THR A 2 -37.59 37.91 12.86
N ALA A 3 -36.30 38.07 13.21
CA ALA A 3 -35.54 37.18 14.10
C ALA A 3 -34.13 37.76 14.34
N PRO A 4 -33.48 37.46 15.48
CA PRO A 4 -32.85 38.46 16.34
C PRO A 4 -31.31 38.40 16.40
N GLN A 5 -30.74 39.46 16.99
CA GLN A 5 -29.36 39.51 17.47
C GLN A 5 -29.21 38.66 18.75
N ASP A 6 -28.08 37.94 18.84
CA ASP A 6 -27.49 37.53 20.11
C ASP A 6 -25.96 37.72 20.02
N ASP A 7 -25.49 38.77 20.70
CA ASP A 7 -24.11 39.02 21.11
C ASP A 7 -23.86 38.29 22.44
N VAL A 8 -22.79 37.49 22.58
CA VAL A 8 -22.04 37.34 23.86
C VAL A 8 -20.59 36.89 23.59
N SER A 9 -19.67 37.81 23.95
CA SER A 9 -18.24 37.68 24.25
C SER A 9 -17.86 36.42 25.04
N SER A 10 -16.83 35.65 24.68
CA SER A 10 -15.39 35.91 24.87
C SER A 10 -14.94 36.09 26.33
N ALA A 11 -14.15 35.11 26.79
CA ALA A 11 -13.20 35.08 27.91
C ALA A 11 -13.76 35.16 29.34
N ASP A 12 -13.42 34.19 30.20
CA ASP A 12 -12.27 34.29 31.12
C ASP A 12 -12.21 33.03 32.01
N TRP A 13 -11.07 32.34 32.09
CA TRP A 13 -10.84 31.23 33.03
C TRP A 13 -9.85 31.70 34.10
N GLY A 14 -10.39 32.37 35.12
CA GLY A 14 -9.68 32.84 36.30
C GLY A 14 -9.78 31.87 37.49
N ASN A 15 -8.69 31.15 37.72
CA ASN A 15 -8.09 30.73 38.99
C ASN A 15 -8.83 31.09 40.31
N ASN A 16 -9.11 30.10 41.17
CA ASN A 16 -9.06 30.32 42.63
C ASN A 16 -8.74 29.03 43.40
N LEU A 17 -7.53 28.99 43.95
CA LEU A 17 -6.99 27.98 44.84
C LEU A 17 -7.15 28.53 46.28
N SER A 18 -8.01 27.93 47.10
CA SER A 18 -8.10 28.26 48.53
C SER A 18 -7.88 27.02 49.39
N MET A 19 -6.78 27.09 50.13
CA MET A 19 -6.33 26.24 51.23
C MET A 19 -7.34 26.17 52.38
N CYS A 20 -7.48 24.99 53.00
CA CYS A 20 -7.71 24.81 54.43
C CYS A 20 -7.09 23.45 54.86
N GLU A 21 -5.97 23.51 55.57
CA GLU A 21 -5.46 22.46 56.48
C GLU A 21 -6.33 22.49 57.76
N THR A 22 -6.57 21.44 58.55
CA THR A 22 -5.59 20.58 59.27
C THR A 22 -6.32 19.46 60.04
N GLY A 23 -5.68 18.28 60.19
CA GLY A 23 -5.80 17.30 61.30
C GLY A 23 -7.03 16.37 61.32
N ASP A 24 -6.99 15.05 61.55
CA ASP A 24 -6.07 14.24 62.36
C ASP A 24 -5.97 12.77 61.89
N ALA A 25 -4.89 12.13 62.34
CA ALA A 25 -4.33 10.85 61.89
C ALA A 25 -5.06 9.58 62.35
N VAL A 26 -4.89 8.47 61.59
CA VAL A 26 -4.35 7.20 62.11
C VAL A 26 -3.86 6.26 60.99
N HIS A 27 -2.58 5.93 61.07
CA HIS A 27 -1.92 4.65 60.77
C HIS A 27 -2.48 3.68 59.70
N ALA A 28 -1.78 3.59 58.58
CA ALA A 28 -1.46 2.32 57.92
C ALA A 28 -0.08 2.40 57.25
N VAL A 29 0.84 1.54 57.68
CA VAL A 29 2.24 1.45 57.23
C VAL A 29 2.33 0.52 56.03
N CYS A 30 2.93 0.96 54.90
CA CYS A 30 4.00 0.21 54.21
C CYS A 30 4.57 0.95 52.98
N PRO A 31 5.85 0.71 52.62
CA PRO A 31 6.76 1.73 52.12
C PRO A 31 6.85 1.81 50.57
N SER A 32 6.57 2.98 50.02
CA SER A 32 6.88 3.31 48.61
C SER A 32 8.32 3.79 48.46
N SER A 33 9.28 2.86 48.57
CA SER A 33 10.59 3.05 47.97
C SER A 33 10.89 1.87 47.07
N ARG A 34 10.46 1.99 45.81
CA ARG A 34 10.94 1.13 44.74
C ARG A 34 11.03 1.93 43.45
N ARG A 35 12.20 2.57 43.32
CA ARG A 35 13.14 2.35 42.22
C ARG A 35 12.52 2.45 40.82
N ILE A 36 12.75 3.59 40.19
CA ILE A 36 12.70 3.77 38.74
C ILE A 36 13.51 2.62 38.10
N GLN A 37 12.82 1.64 37.52
CA GLN A 37 13.42 0.62 36.68
C GLN A 37 13.25 1.05 35.22
N SER A 38 14.35 1.58 34.68
CA SER A 38 14.80 1.50 33.29
C SER A 38 13.77 1.14 32.21
N LEU A 39 13.42 2.15 31.41
CA LEU A 39 12.81 2.04 30.08
C LEU A 39 13.80 1.47 29.05
N THR A 40 14.19 0.20 29.18
CA THR A 40 14.95 -0.51 28.12
C THR A 40 14.43 -1.90 27.78
N GLY A 41 13.39 -2.40 28.45
CA GLY A 41 12.87 -3.77 28.25
C GLY A 41 11.57 -3.91 27.45
N GLN A 42 10.84 -2.83 27.17
CA GLN A 42 9.46 -2.95 26.63
C GLN A 42 9.36 -2.94 25.10
N TRP A 43 10.47 -2.75 24.38
CA TRP A 43 10.46 -2.80 22.91
C TRP A 43 10.52 -4.23 22.35
N TYR A 44 10.93 -5.22 23.16
CA TYR A 44 10.99 -6.62 22.73
C TYR A 44 9.76 -7.47 23.12
N ALA A 45 8.94 -7.02 24.07
CA ALA A 45 7.73 -7.75 24.50
C ALA A 45 6.50 -7.54 23.57
N ARG A 46 6.72 -7.18 22.31
CA ARG A 46 5.70 -7.13 21.24
C ARG A 46 5.95 -8.19 20.16
N GLN A 47 6.99 -9.02 20.29
CA GLN A 47 7.35 -10.03 19.29
C GLN A 47 7.07 -11.49 19.68
N GLU A 48 6.69 -11.78 20.93
CA GLU A 48 6.42 -13.15 21.36
C GLU A 48 4.92 -13.39 21.51
N LEU A 49 4.30 -13.91 20.43
CA LEU A 49 3.09 -14.77 20.36
C LEU A 49 2.43 -14.67 18.96
N ARG A 50 3.22 -14.79 17.89
CA ARG A 50 2.73 -15.25 16.57
C ARG A 50 3.69 -16.29 16.00
N SER A 51 3.94 -17.35 16.78
CA SER A 51 4.35 -18.64 16.22
C SER A 51 3.11 -19.31 15.60
N VAL A 52 2.61 -18.76 14.48
CA VAL A 52 1.75 -19.54 13.59
C VAL A 52 2.69 -20.11 12.54
N SER A 53 2.85 -21.43 12.58
CA SER A 53 3.63 -22.25 11.67
C SER A 53 3.77 -21.62 10.29
N THR A 54 4.94 -21.10 9.99
CA THR A 54 5.28 -20.60 8.66
C THR A 54 5.52 -21.80 7.75
N MET A 55 4.47 -22.58 7.45
CA MET A 55 4.48 -23.36 6.23
C MET A 55 4.68 -22.36 5.10
N ALA A 56 5.73 -22.54 4.29
CA ALA A 56 6.06 -21.63 3.20
C ALA A 56 4.82 -21.42 2.32
N ALA A 57 4.12 -20.31 2.54
CA ALA A 57 2.86 -20.05 1.90
C ALA A 57 3.11 -20.02 0.39
N LYS A 58 2.47 -20.95 -0.33
CA LYS A 58 2.59 -21.05 -1.79
C LYS A 58 2.32 -19.67 -2.37
N ARG A 59 3.29 -19.13 -3.13
CA ARG A 59 3.16 -17.79 -3.72
C ARG A 59 1.97 -17.79 -4.69
N MET A 60 0.91 -17.06 -4.36
CA MET A 60 -0.29 -16.96 -5.19
C MET A 60 -0.28 -15.74 -6.10
N SER A 61 -0.78 -15.92 -7.32
CA SER A 61 -0.95 -14.85 -8.30
C SER A 61 -2.44 -14.57 -8.50
N TYR A 62 -2.85 -13.34 -8.21
CA TYR A 62 -4.24 -12.91 -8.24
C TYR A 62 -4.55 -12.07 -9.48
N SER A 63 -5.70 -12.30 -10.11
CA SER A 63 -6.19 -11.50 -11.23
C SER A 63 -6.57 -10.08 -10.80
N ALA A 64 -6.56 -9.14 -11.75
CA ALA A 64 -6.99 -7.76 -11.50
C ALA A 64 -8.44 -7.70 -11.04
N GLN A 65 -9.32 -8.50 -11.65
CA GLN A 65 -10.73 -8.58 -11.26
C GLN A 65 -10.91 -9.00 -9.80
N PHE A 66 -10.16 -10.02 -9.35
CA PHE A 66 -10.20 -10.43 -7.95
C PHE A 66 -9.70 -9.31 -7.03
N LYS A 67 -8.57 -8.68 -7.37
CA LYS A 67 -8.02 -7.56 -6.60
C LYS A 67 -9.00 -6.39 -6.49
N ARG A 68 -9.76 -6.07 -7.54
CA ARG A 68 -10.80 -5.02 -7.50
C ARG A 68 -11.87 -5.33 -6.47
N LYS A 69 -12.40 -6.56 -6.46
CA LYS A 69 -13.41 -7.00 -5.47
C LYS A 69 -12.88 -6.84 -4.03
N VAL A 70 -11.64 -7.25 -3.80
CA VAL A 70 -10.99 -7.13 -2.48
C VAL A 70 -10.80 -5.66 -2.09
N ILE A 71 -10.42 -4.78 -3.03
CA ILE A 71 -10.25 -3.35 -2.76
C ILE A 71 -11.58 -2.70 -2.39
N LEU A 72 -12.65 -2.94 -3.16
CA LEU A 72 -13.98 -2.37 -2.89
C LEU A 72 -14.47 -2.76 -1.48
N TYR A 73 -14.36 -4.05 -1.13
CA TYR A 73 -14.72 -4.51 0.22
C TYR A 73 -13.84 -3.90 1.32
N ALA A 74 -12.56 -3.64 1.04
CA ALA A 74 -11.64 -3.03 1.99
C ALA A 74 -11.86 -1.51 2.17
N GLU A 75 -12.54 -0.85 1.23
CA GLU A 75 -12.95 0.55 1.32
C GLU A 75 -14.17 0.73 2.23
N GLU A 76 -15.14 -0.20 2.16
CA GLU A 76 -16.35 -0.20 2.99
C GLU A 76 -16.08 -0.64 4.43
N ASN A 77 -15.29 -1.70 4.59
CA ASN A 77 -15.01 -2.29 5.90
C ASN A 77 -13.66 -1.79 6.43
N ARG A 78 -12.65 -2.67 6.47
CA ARG A 78 -11.24 -2.34 6.76
C ARG A 78 -10.35 -3.40 6.12
N ASN A 79 -9.05 -3.10 5.98
CA ASN A 79 -8.07 -4.03 5.39
C ASN A 79 -7.96 -5.38 6.09
N HIS A 80 -8.21 -5.43 7.41
CA HIS A 80 -8.18 -6.67 8.19
C HIS A 80 -9.34 -7.59 7.81
N HIS A 81 -10.57 -7.07 7.81
CA HIS A 81 -11.76 -7.85 7.42
C HIS A 81 -11.65 -8.35 5.98
N ALA A 82 -11.10 -7.55 5.06
CA ALA A 82 -10.87 -7.99 3.68
C ALA A 82 -9.83 -9.12 3.58
N ALA A 83 -8.81 -9.13 4.45
CA ALA A 83 -7.81 -10.19 4.46
C ALA A 83 -8.42 -11.52 4.94
N GLU A 84 -9.26 -11.46 5.97
CA GLU A 84 -9.96 -12.59 6.55
C GLU A 84 -11.03 -13.16 5.59
N GLU A 85 -11.90 -12.30 5.06
CA GLU A 85 -12.98 -12.68 4.14
C GLU A 85 -12.47 -13.37 2.88
N PHE A 86 -11.41 -12.84 2.28
CA PHE A 86 -10.89 -13.33 1.00
C PHE A 86 -9.72 -14.32 1.14
N GLY A 87 -9.29 -14.65 2.37
CA GLY A 87 -8.14 -15.51 2.61
C GLY A 87 -6.82 -14.96 2.04
N VAL A 88 -6.69 -13.63 1.96
CA VAL A 88 -5.53 -12.94 1.37
C VAL A 88 -4.69 -12.33 2.49
N GLY A 89 -3.36 -12.40 2.38
CA GLY A 89 -2.49 -11.71 3.33
C GLY A 89 -2.78 -10.21 3.40
N ARG A 90 -2.96 -9.66 4.61
CA ARG A 90 -3.23 -8.22 4.86
C ARG A 90 -2.26 -7.30 4.12
N THR A 91 -0.98 -7.65 4.05
CA THR A 91 0.04 -6.89 3.33
C THR A 91 -0.25 -6.77 1.83
N CYS A 92 -0.82 -7.81 1.21
CA CYS A 92 -1.27 -7.76 -0.18
C CYS A 92 -2.42 -6.77 -0.36
N VAL A 93 -3.42 -6.80 0.53
CA VAL A 93 -4.56 -5.87 0.50
C VAL A 93 -4.08 -4.42 0.60
N ILE A 94 -3.20 -4.13 1.57
CA ILE A 94 -2.60 -2.79 1.74
C ILE A 94 -1.87 -2.36 0.46
N ARG A 95 -1.05 -3.25 -0.11
CA ARG A 95 -0.32 -2.96 -1.35
C ARG A 95 -1.27 -2.70 -2.52
N TRP A 96 -2.34 -3.47 -2.66
CA TRP A 96 -3.30 -3.30 -3.76
C TRP A 96 -4.08 -2.01 -3.64
N ARG A 97 -4.45 -1.57 -2.43
CA ARG A 97 -5.06 -0.24 -2.23
C ARG A 97 -4.13 0.88 -2.66
N LYS A 98 -2.82 0.80 -2.34
CA LYS A 98 -1.84 1.77 -2.87
C LYS A 98 -1.72 1.74 -4.39
N GLN A 99 -1.97 0.59 -5.02
CA GLN A 99 -1.91 0.38 -6.47
C GLN A 99 -3.30 0.41 -7.14
N GLN A 100 -4.32 0.96 -6.47
CA GLN A 100 -5.72 0.85 -6.94
C GLN A 100 -5.90 1.38 -8.35
N ASN A 101 -5.36 2.57 -8.66
CA ASN A 101 -5.51 3.20 -9.98
C ASN A 101 -4.99 2.31 -11.11
N GLU A 102 -3.86 1.62 -10.90
CA GLU A 102 -3.30 0.69 -11.89
C GLU A 102 -4.14 -0.58 -12.03
N ILE A 103 -4.70 -1.06 -10.92
CA ILE A 103 -5.53 -2.28 -10.88
C ILE A 103 -6.88 -2.02 -11.57
N PHE A 104 -7.49 -0.86 -11.37
CA PHE A 104 -8.74 -0.47 -12.04
C PHE A 104 -8.53 -0.14 -13.52
N GLY A 105 -7.41 0.51 -13.88
CA GLY A 105 -7.13 0.90 -15.27
C GLY A 105 -6.64 -0.22 -16.22
N CYS A 106 -6.46 -1.45 -15.75
CA CYS A 106 -5.94 -2.55 -16.57
C CYS A 106 -7.01 -3.55 -17.06
N ALA A 107 -6.61 -4.55 -17.85
CA ALA A 107 -7.51 -5.66 -18.21
C ALA A 107 -7.80 -6.57 -16.99
N PRO A 108 -9.03 -7.11 -16.85
CA PRO A 108 -9.45 -7.91 -15.69
C PRO A 108 -8.61 -9.18 -15.47
N ALA A 109 -8.07 -9.76 -16.54
CA ALA A 109 -7.24 -10.96 -16.50
C ALA A 109 -5.79 -10.72 -16.05
N ARG A 110 -5.33 -9.45 -15.99
CA ARG A 110 -3.94 -9.12 -15.68
C ARG A 110 -3.58 -9.52 -14.25
N LYS A 111 -2.54 -10.33 -14.07
CA LYS A 111 -2.10 -10.79 -12.73
C LYS A 111 -0.93 -9.98 -12.16
N LYS A 112 0.00 -9.54 -13.03
CA LYS A 112 1.25 -8.87 -12.64
C LYS A 112 1.19 -7.37 -12.96
N PHE A 113 1.55 -6.58 -11.97
CA PHE A 113 1.59 -5.10 -12.00
C PHE A 113 3.00 -4.59 -11.72
N THR A 114 4.00 -5.47 -11.86
CA THR A 114 5.41 -5.17 -11.57
C THR A 114 6.20 -5.34 -12.85
N GLY A 115 7.18 -4.46 -13.06
CA GLY A 115 8.10 -4.48 -14.19
C GLY A 115 8.15 -3.14 -14.92
N PRO A 116 9.26 -2.84 -15.62
CA PRO A 116 9.33 -1.73 -16.55
C PRO A 116 8.19 -1.86 -17.55
N LYS A 117 7.41 -0.78 -17.75
CA LYS A 117 6.37 -0.76 -18.80
C LYS A 117 7.01 -0.78 -20.20
N ASN A 118 8.25 -0.28 -20.29
CA ASN A 118 9.03 -0.17 -21.51
C ASN A 118 10.37 -0.91 -21.33
N GLY A 119 10.90 -1.47 -22.42
CA GLY A 119 12.24 -2.06 -22.44
C GLY A 119 13.35 -1.02 -22.24
N ARG A 120 14.61 -1.47 -22.21
CA ARG A 120 15.80 -0.61 -22.08
C ARG A 120 15.88 0.48 -23.15
N HIS A 121 15.34 0.20 -24.34
CA HIS A 121 15.34 1.09 -25.49
C HIS A 121 13.91 1.35 -25.98
N PRO A 122 13.12 2.22 -25.32
CA PRO A 122 11.72 2.45 -25.66
C PRO A 122 11.51 2.89 -27.11
N GLN A 123 12.39 3.75 -27.62
CA GLN A 123 12.33 4.24 -29.00
C GLN A 123 12.49 3.11 -30.03
N LEU A 124 13.28 2.09 -29.72
CA LEU A 124 13.46 0.92 -30.57
C LEU A 124 12.19 0.05 -30.56
N GLU A 125 11.63 -0.21 -29.37
CA GLU A 125 10.38 -0.96 -29.20
C GLU A 125 9.23 -0.31 -29.98
N ASP A 126 9.11 1.02 -29.93
CA ASP A 126 8.08 1.77 -30.66
C ASP A 126 8.19 1.56 -32.18
N LYS A 127 9.41 1.58 -32.72
CA LYS A 127 9.68 1.37 -34.15
C LYS A 127 9.40 -0.06 -34.60
N VAL A 128 9.78 -1.05 -33.79
CA VAL A 128 9.48 -2.46 -34.07
C VAL A 128 7.97 -2.72 -33.96
N ALA A 129 7.29 -2.10 -32.99
CA ALA A 129 5.84 -2.20 -32.85
C ALA A 129 5.09 -1.59 -34.04
N GLU A 130 5.56 -0.44 -34.55
CA GLU A 130 5.04 0.18 -35.79
C GLU A 130 5.16 -0.79 -36.97
N TYR A 131 6.34 -1.40 -37.18
CA TYR A 131 6.56 -2.41 -38.22
C TYR A 131 5.57 -3.58 -38.13
N VAL A 132 5.38 -4.17 -36.95
CA VAL A 132 4.44 -5.29 -36.76
C VAL A 132 3.00 -4.88 -37.07
N ARG A 133 2.58 -3.68 -36.67
CA ARG A 133 1.23 -3.17 -36.97
C ARG A 133 1.04 -3.03 -38.49
N THR A 134 1.99 -2.41 -39.19
CA THR A 134 1.93 -2.24 -40.65
C THR A 134 1.88 -3.59 -41.37
N GLN A 135 2.71 -4.56 -40.97
CA GLN A 135 2.70 -5.88 -41.61
C GLN A 135 1.38 -6.63 -41.40
N ARG A 136 0.80 -6.56 -40.19
CA ARG A 136 -0.50 -7.18 -39.91
C ARG A 136 -1.66 -6.48 -40.61
N GLN A 137 -1.60 -5.17 -40.78
CA GLN A 137 -2.59 -4.42 -41.57
C GLN A 137 -2.57 -4.83 -43.04
N ASN A 138 -1.40 -5.18 -43.57
CA ASN A 138 -1.21 -5.72 -44.91
C ASN A 138 -1.50 -7.23 -45.02
N ALA A 139 -2.11 -7.83 -44.00
CA ALA A 139 -2.42 -9.26 -43.89
C ALA A 139 -1.18 -10.20 -44.00
N HIS A 140 0.02 -9.70 -43.72
CA HIS A 140 1.22 -10.53 -43.67
C HIS A 140 1.38 -11.20 -42.30
N ALA A 141 1.67 -12.50 -42.32
CA ALA A 141 2.07 -13.22 -41.12
C ALA A 141 3.48 -12.77 -40.69
N VAL A 142 3.61 -12.34 -39.44
CA VAL A 142 4.88 -11.86 -38.89
C VAL A 142 5.49 -12.96 -38.03
N THR A 143 6.61 -13.53 -38.48
CA THR A 143 7.40 -14.51 -37.72
C THR A 143 8.29 -13.83 -36.69
N ALA A 144 8.72 -14.57 -35.67
CA ALA A 144 9.64 -14.05 -34.65
C ALA A 144 10.97 -13.59 -35.26
N ASP A 145 11.51 -14.34 -36.23
CA ASP A 145 12.77 -14.02 -36.91
C ASP A 145 12.68 -12.69 -37.67
N ALA A 146 11.55 -12.42 -38.33
CA ALA A 146 11.32 -11.16 -39.02
C ALA A 146 11.32 -9.95 -38.05
N ILE A 147 10.73 -10.13 -36.87
CA ILE A 147 10.74 -9.12 -35.80
C ILE A 147 12.17 -8.90 -35.30
N GLN A 148 12.93 -9.97 -35.06
CA GLN A 148 14.30 -9.89 -34.58
C GLN A 148 15.22 -9.21 -35.59
N GLU A 149 15.09 -9.54 -36.87
CA GLU A 149 15.86 -8.91 -37.94
C GLU A 149 15.52 -7.42 -38.08
N ASN A 150 14.23 -7.07 -38.03
CA ASN A 150 13.81 -5.67 -38.01
C ASN A 150 14.38 -4.91 -36.80
N ALA A 151 14.30 -5.50 -35.59
CA ALA A 151 14.86 -4.91 -34.38
C ALA A 151 16.38 -4.70 -34.49
N ASN A 152 17.11 -5.64 -35.07
CA ASN A 152 18.55 -5.50 -35.32
C ASN A 152 18.86 -4.35 -36.30
N GLN A 153 18.07 -4.21 -37.37
CA GLN A 153 18.24 -3.12 -38.33
C GLN A 153 17.96 -1.76 -37.69
N VAL A 154 16.90 -1.66 -36.88
CA VAL A 154 16.58 -0.45 -36.12
C VAL A 154 17.68 -0.13 -35.12
N ALA A 155 18.17 -1.13 -34.38
CA ALA A 155 19.28 -0.97 -33.43
C ALA A 155 20.54 -0.43 -34.11
N ARG A 156 20.91 -0.98 -35.28
CA ARG A 156 22.05 -0.51 -36.07
C ARG A 156 21.89 0.95 -36.49
N ARG A 157 20.69 1.33 -36.97
CA ARG A 157 20.37 2.72 -37.35
C ARG A 157 20.44 3.68 -36.16
N MET A 158 20.06 3.20 -34.98
CA MET A 158 20.11 3.97 -33.73
C MET A 158 21.48 3.96 -33.04
N GLY A 159 22.48 3.24 -33.59
CA GLY A 159 23.80 3.11 -32.98
C GLY A 159 23.81 2.34 -31.66
N ILE A 160 22.81 1.49 -31.41
CA ILE A 160 22.73 0.67 -30.19
C ILE A 160 23.66 -0.55 -30.35
N PRO A 161 24.67 -0.72 -29.46
CA PRO A 161 25.60 -1.83 -29.56
C PRO A 161 24.91 -3.17 -29.27
N ARG A 162 25.26 -4.21 -30.05
CA ARG A 162 24.98 -5.59 -29.67
C ARG A 162 25.96 -5.98 -28.56
N HIS A 163 25.42 -6.38 -27.42
CA HIS A 163 26.16 -6.92 -26.28
C HIS A 163 26.12 -8.44 -26.32
#